data_AF-A0A0Q6THV8-F1
#
_entry.id   AF-A0A0Q6THV8-F1
#
_cell.length_a   1.000
_cell.length_b   1.000
_cell.length_c   1.000
_cell.angle_alpha   90.00
_cell.angle_beta   90.00
_cell.angle_gamma   90.00
#
_symmetry.space_group_name_H-M   'P 1'
#
loop_
_entity.id
_entity.type
_entity.pdbx_description
1 polymer ?
#
loop_
_entity_poly.entity_id
_entity_poly.type
_entity_poly.pdbx_seq_one_letter_code
_entity_poly.pdbx_strand_id
1 'polypeptide(L)'
;MLALTVSGAAAQQVWKCEVGGKVHFSDKPCPQAGQPLSERNLQPNVVEALKPEDVQATLGRASAASAPPAPSGNACPGDGEIRGMEVRANSTTLGDAERQFLQDEVRRVRQCRAGQGRYREADWVISREAQAAQTQLSDRARYDARLRAEAMHSAADPDEGDRIARRRIAEERMQRRQLQLQRRSQNPASSANP
;
A
#
# COMPACT_ATOMS: atom_id res chain seq x y z
N MET A 1 15.76 -37.12 44.01
CA MET A 1 16.46 -36.75 42.76
C MET A 1 15.46 -36.88 41.61
N LEU A 2 14.95 -35.78 41.07
CA LEU A 2 14.14 -35.76 39.84
C LEU A 2 15.08 -35.60 38.64
N ALA A 3 15.10 -36.57 37.73
CA ALA A 3 15.80 -36.48 36.46
C ALA A 3 14.87 -35.82 35.42
N LEU A 4 15.16 -34.58 35.03
CA LEU A 4 14.58 -33.96 33.85
C LEU A 4 15.26 -34.56 32.61
N THR A 5 14.52 -35.34 31.84
CA THR A 5 14.91 -35.75 30.49
C THR A 5 14.68 -34.58 29.54
N VAL A 6 15.78 -33.94 29.11
CA VAL A 6 15.78 -32.95 28.03
C VAL A 6 15.53 -33.68 26.71
N SER A 7 14.33 -33.52 26.16
CA SER A 7 14.02 -33.90 24.79
C SER A 7 14.76 -32.97 23.83
N GLY A 8 15.83 -33.47 23.20
CA GLY A 8 16.53 -32.77 22.13
C GLY A 8 15.65 -32.67 20.89
N ALA A 9 15.31 -31.44 20.49
CA ALA A 9 14.74 -31.18 19.18
C ALA A 9 15.79 -31.52 18.11
N ALA A 10 15.51 -32.50 17.25
CA ALA A 10 16.33 -32.76 16.09
C ALA A 10 16.22 -31.57 15.13
N ALA A 11 17.33 -30.86 14.93
CA ALA A 11 17.46 -29.78 13.95
C ALA A 11 17.02 -30.29 12.57
N GLN A 12 15.92 -29.74 12.04
CA GLN A 12 15.47 -30.03 10.68
C GLN A 12 16.48 -29.41 9.71
N GLN A 13 17.34 -30.24 9.12
CA GLN A 13 18.30 -29.82 8.09
C GLN A 13 17.57 -29.65 6.76
N VAL A 14 17.44 -28.40 6.32
CA VAL A 14 16.90 -28.06 5.01
C VAL A 14 18.04 -28.01 3.99
N TRP A 15 17.82 -28.63 2.84
CA TRP A 15 18.78 -28.72 1.74
C TRP A 15 18.35 -27.80 0.60
N LYS A 16 19.33 -27.09 0.02
CA LYS A 16 19.13 -26.34 -1.21
C LYS A 16 19.46 -27.24 -2.40
N CYS A 17 18.46 -27.62 -3.18
CA CYS A 17 18.61 -28.42 -4.38
C CYS A 17 18.50 -27.54 -5.62
N GLU A 18 19.38 -27.72 -6.58
CA GLU A 18 19.23 -27.12 -7.91
C GLU A 18 18.79 -28.21 -8.89
N VAL A 19 17.59 -28.07 -9.44
CA VAL A 19 17.01 -29.04 -10.39
C VAL A 19 16.55 -28.27 -11.63
N GLY A 20 17.17 -28.55 -12.78
CA GLY A 20 16.81 -27.91 -14.05
C GLY A 20 16.97 -26.39 -14.05
N GLY A 21 17.99 -25.86 -13.37
CA GLY A 21 18.26 -24.42 -13.25
C GLY A 21 17.29 -23.68 -12.31
N LYS A 22 16.49 -24.40 -11.53
CA LYS A 22 15.61 -23.85 -10.49
C LYS A 22 16.02 -24.35 -9.12
N VAL A 23 16.04 -23.43 -8.15
CA VAL A 23 16.35 -23.75 -6.76
C VAL A 23 15.08 -24.21 -6.05
N HIS A 24 15.15 -25.39 -5.44
CA HIS A 24 14.12 -25.97 -4.58
C HIS A 24 14.69 -26.26 -3.20
N PHE A 25 13.92 -25.97 -2.15
CA PHE A 25 14.29 -26.32 -0.78
C PHE A 25 13.61 -27.64 -0.39
N SER A 26 14.37 -28.55 0.18
CA SER A 26 13.93 -29.91 0.50
C SER A 26 14.43 -30.30 1.88
N ASP A 27 13.57 -30.91 2.69
CA ASP A 27 13.95 -31.49 3.99
C ASP A 27 14.71 -32.83 3.84
N LYS A 28 14.96 -33.24 2.59
CA LYS A 28 15.73 -34.43 2.21
C LYS A 28 16.95 -34.04 1.37
N PRO A 29 18.10 -34.72 1.54
CA PRO A 29 19.32 -34.45 0.80
C PRO A 29 19.11 -34.59 -0.71
N CYS A 30 19.67 -33.64 -1.46
CA CYS A 30 19.49 -33.56 -2.90
C CYS A 30 20.28 -34.68 -3.62
N PRO A 31 19.68 -35.39 -4.59
CA PRO A 31 20.34 -36.51 -5.26
C PRO A 31 21.49 -36.12 -6.20
N GLN A 32 21.64 -34.83 -6.58
CA GLN A 32 22.59 -34.39 -7.60
C GLN A 32 23.48 -33.20 -7.19
N ALA A 33 23.89 -33.15 -5.92
CA ALA A 33 24.62 -32.07 -5.25
C ALA A 33 23.69 -31.02 -4.61
N GLY A 34 23.51 -31.15 -3.30
CA GLY A 34 22.88 -30.15 -2.45
C GLY A 34 23.86 -29.69 -1.40
N GLN A 35 23.95 -28.39 -1.17
CA GLN A 35 24.67 -27.87 -0.01
C GLN A 35 23.73 -27.87 1.21
N PRO A 36 24.18 -28.37 2.37
CA PRO A 36 23.41 -28.24 3.60
C PRO A 36 23.37 -26.76 4.00
N LEU A 37 22.17 -26.21 4.21
CA LEU A 37 22.03 -24.85 4.73
C LEU A 37 22.22 -24.87 6.25
N SER A 38 23.10 -24.00 6.74
CA SER A 38 23.29 -23.80 8.18
C SER A 38 22.03 -23.18 8.80
N GLU A 39 21.69 -23.58 10.03
CA GLU A 39 20.52 -23.09 10.78
C GLU A 39 20.40 -21.56 10.85
N ARG A 40 21.52 -20.84 10.73
CA ARG A 40 21.54 -19.37 10.72
C ARG A 40 20.82 -18.76 9.51
N ASN A 41 20.71 -19.50 8.41
CA ASN A 41 19.99 -19.09 7.20
C ASN A 41 18.50 -19.50 7.18
N LEU A 42 18.03 -20.19 8.21
CA LEU A 42 16.64 -20.69 8.31
C LEU A 42 15.73 -19.80 9.16
N GLN A 43 16.16 -18.59 9.52
CA GLN A 43 15.29 -17.67 10.25
C GLN A 43 14.27 -17.01 9.31
N PRO A 44 12.95 -17.22 9.49
CA PRO A 44 11.97 -16.43 8.79
C PRO A 44 12.00 -15.01 9.37
N ASN A 45 12.44 -14.06 8.54
CA ASN A 45 12.47 -12.61 8.80
C ASN A 45 13.53 -12.11 9.79
N VAL A 46 14.81 -12.33 9.49
CA VAL A 46 15.86 -11.35 9.85
C VAL A 46 16.34 -10.69 8.58
N VAL A 47 16.05 -9.39 8.47
CA VAL A 47 16.70 -8.52 7.50
C VAL A 47 18.15 -8.42 7.94
N GLU A 48 18.99 -9.29 7.40
CA GLU A 48 20.43 -9.15 7.51
C GLU A 48 20.78 -7.83 6.83
N ALA A 49 21.32 -6.89 7.62
CA ALA A 49 21.70 -5.58 7.14
C ALA A 49 22.79 -5.75 6.07
N LEU A 50 22.38 -5.77 4.81
CA LEU A 50 23.29 -5.76 3.68
C LEU A 50 24.11 -4.49 3.75
N LYS A 51 25.43 -4.68 3.76
CA LYS A 51 26.38 -3.60 3.47
C LYS A 51 26.00 -3.02 2.09
N PRO A 52 26.01 -1.68 1.94
CA PRO A 52 25.41 -0.99 0.80
C PRO A 52 26.09 -1.27 -0.55
N GLU A 53 27.20 -2.00 -0.60
CA GLU A 53 27.97 -2.23 -1.84
C GLU A 53 27.50 -3.48 -2.62
N ASP A 54 26.86 -4.47 -1.99
CA ASP A 54 26.46 -5.73 -2.65
C ASP A 54 24.99 -5.77 -3.14
N VAL A 55 24.17 -4.79 -2.75
CA VAL A 55 22.77 -4.65 -3.20
C VAL A 55 22.71 -4.30 -4.70
N GLN A 56 23.79 -3.77 -5.28
CA GLN A 56 23.83 -3.31 -6.66
C GLN A 56 24.08 -4.44 -7.68
N ALA A 57 24.56 -5.61 -7.26
CA ALA A 57 24.94 -6.70 -8.15
C ALA A 57 23.89 -7.82 -8.29
N THR A 58 22.97 -7.96 -7.33
CA THR A 58 21.97 -9.07 -7.30
C THR A 58 20.54 -8.63 -7.55
N LEU A 59 20.21 -7.35 -7.35
CA LEU A 59 19.03 -6.74 -7.96
C LEU A 59 19.39 -6.43 -9.40
N GLY A 60 19.26 -7.46 -10.23
CA GLY A 60 19.42 -7.36 -11.67
C GLY A 60 18.83 -6.04 -12.15
N ARG A 61 19.71 -5.26 -12.80
CA ARG A 61 19.38 -4.10 -13.61
C ARG A 61 18.20 -4.49 -14.50
N ALA A 62 16.98 -4.29 -13.99
CA ALA A 62 15.83 -4.09 -14.84
C ALA A 62 16.30 -2.99 -15.77
N SER A 63 16.43 -3.33 -17.06
CA SER A 63 16.71 -2.33 -18.08
C SER A 63 15.68 -1.24 -17.87
N ALA A 64 16.12 -0.14 -17.28
CA ALA A 64 15.45 1.12 -17.35
C ALA A 64 15.43 1.45 -18.84
N ALA A 65 14.41 0.96 -19.54
CA ALA A 65 13.92 1.60 -20.73
C ALA A 65 13.64 3.02 -20.26
N SER A 66 14.54 3.93 -20.65
CA SER A 66 14.59 5.31 -20.20
C SER A 66 13.23 5.93 -20.45
N ALA A 67 12.41 6.01 -19.40
CA ALA A 67 11.34 6.98 -19.39
C ALA A 67 12.01 8.35 -19.52
N PRO A 68 11.47 9.26 -20.35
CA PRO A 68 12.05 10.58 -20.53
C PRO A 68 12.26 11.22 -19.15
N PRO A 69 13.38 11.94 -18.93
CA PRO A 69 13.65 12.58 -17.66
C PRO A 69 12.45 13.45 -17.30
N ALA A 70 11.80 13.12 -16.17
CA ALA A 70 10.75 13.95 -15.61
C ALA A 70 11.32 15.36 -15.42
N PRO A 71 10.55 16.42 -15.72
CA PRO A 71 11.01 17.78 -15.52
C PRO A 71 11.53 17.92 -14.10
N SER A 72 12.80 18.34 -14.00
CA SER A 72 13.55 18.45 -12.75
C SER A 72 12.77 19.33 -11.77
N GLY A 73 12.04 18.72 -10.84
CA GLY A 73 11.24 19.43 -9.84
C GLY A 73 10.07 18.66 -9.25
N ASN A 74 9.51 17.66 -9.94
CA ASN A 74 8.37 16.86 -9.44
C ASN A 74 8.82 15.43 -9.09
N ALA A 75 8.77 15.05 -7.82
CA ALA A 75 9.03 13.67 -7.40
C ALA A 75 7.73 12.89 -7.59
N CYS A 76 7.73 11.87 -8.45
CA CYS A 76 6.55 11.05 -8.71
C CYS A 76 6.86 9.57 -8.50
N PRO A 77 5.92 8.78 -7.92
CA PRO A 77 6.08 7.34 -7.81
C PRO A 77 6.38 6.65 -9.15
N GLY A 78 7.19 5.59 -9.08
CA GLY A 78 7.62 4.83 -10.25
C GLY A 78 6.57 3.84 -10.77
N ASP A 79 6.82 3.28 -11.96
CA ASP A 79 5.92 2.33 -12.64
C ASP A 79 5.59 1.06 -11.83
N GLY A 80 6.53 0.60 -10.99
CA GLY A 80 6.30 -0.53 -10.09
C GLY A 80 5.30 -0.20 -8.99
N GLU A 81 5.43 0.99 -8.39
CA GLU A 81 4.56 1.46 -7.32
C GLU A 81 3.14 1.72 -7.83
N ILE A 82 3.00 2.34 -9.02
CA ILE A 82 1.71 2.57 -9.68
C ILE A 82 0.96 1.25 -9.89
N ARG A 83 1.62 0.22 -10.43
CA ARG A 83 0.99 -1.09 -10.63
C ARG A 83 0.55 -1.71 -9.30
N GLY A 84 1.36 -1.59 -8.25
CA GLY A 84 0.99 -2.05 -6.91
C GLY A 84 -0.20 -1.29 -6.32
N MET A 85 -0.31 0.01 -6.59
CA MET A 85 -1.47 0.82 -6.22
C MET A 85 -2.72 0.42 -6.99
N GLU A 86 -2.61 0.20 -8.31
CA GLU A 86 -3.71 -0.24 -9.17
C GLU A 86 -4.29 -1.59 -8.74
N VAL A 87 -3.44 -2.56 -8.40
CA VAL A 87 -3.91 -3.86 -7.90
C VAL A 87 -4.72 -3.68 -6.61
N ARG A 88 -4.21 -2.89 -5.66
CA ARG A 88 -4.91 -2.62 -4.40
C ARG A 88 -6.21 -1.84 -4.62
N ALA A 89 -6.20 -0.85 -5.50
CA ALA A 89 -7.36 -0.04 -5.86
C ALA A 89 -8.47 -0.85 -6.55
N ASN A 90 -8.14 -1.99 -7.16
CA ASN A 90 -9.09 -2.92 -7.76
C ASN A 90 -9.45 -4.11 -6.86
N SER A 91 -8.94 -4.14 -5.61
CA SER A 91 -9.27 -5.21 -4.67
C SER A 91 -10.76 -5.18 -4.35
N THR A 92 -11.41 -6.34 -4.35
CA THR A 92 -12.82 -6.52 -3.96
C THR A 92 -13.03 -6.60 -2.45
N THR A 93 -11.97 -6.83 -1.68
CA THR A 93 -12.04 -6.97 -0.22
C THR A 93 -12.09 -5.64 0.53
N LEU A 94 -11.83 -4.52 -0.16
CA LEU A 94 -11.94 -3.18 0.39
C LEU A 94 -13.37 -2.65 0.31
N GLY A 95 -13.74 -1.81 1.27
CA GLY A 95 -14.97 -1.01 1.21
C GLY A 95 -14.89 0.05 0.11
N ASP A 96 -16.04 0.61 -0.26
CA ASP A 96 -16.12 1.56 -1.38
C ASP A 96 -15.35 2.86 -1.13
N ALA A 97 -15.35 3.36 0.11
CA ALA A 97 -14.59 4.55 0.49
C ALA A 97 -13.07 4.32 0.38
N GLU A 98 -12.58 3.18 0.85
CA GLU A 98 -11.17 2.79 0.76
C GLU A 98 -10.75 2.62 -0.72
N ARG A 99 -11.60 1.95 -1.51
CA ARG A 99 -11.36 1.72 -2.94
C ARG A 99 -11.29 3.04 -3.71
N GLN A 100 -12.27 3.93 -3.48
CA GLN A 100 -12.31 5.25 -4.10
C GLN A 100 -11.07 6.08 -3.75
N PHE A 101 -10.63 6.03 -2.49
CA PHE A 101 -9.40 6.69 -2.07
C PHE A 101 -8.18 6.17 -2.84
N LEU A 102 -8.00 4.85 -2.93
CA LEU A 102 -6.87 4.27 -3.67
C LEU A 102 -6.92 4.56 -5.17
N GLN A 103 -8.11 4.59 -5.77
CA GLN A 103 -8.28 4.98 -7.18
C GLN A 103 -7.91 6.46 -7.40
N ASP A 104 -8.29 7.33 -6.48
CA ASP A 104 -7.89 8.73 -6.49
C ASP A 104 -6.37 8.89 -6.37
N GLU A 105 -5.71 8.09 -5.53
CA GLU A 105 -4.26 8.06 -5.40
C GLU A 105 -3.59 7.63 -6.72
N VAL A 106 -4.06 6.55 -7.35
CA VAL A 106 -3.55 6.11 -8.67
C VAL A 106 -3.66 7.24 -9.70
N ARG A 107 -4.81 7.94 -9.74
CA ARG A 107 -4.99 9.07 -10.64
C ARG A 107 -4.01 10.20 -10.33
N ARG A 108 -3.85 10.60 -9.06
CA ARG A 108 -2.90 11.66 -8.64
C ARG A 108 -1.47 11.34 -9.05
N VAL A 109 -1.05 10.08 -8.90
CA VAL A 109 0.27 9.64 -9.35
C VAL A 109 0.43 9.74 -10.86
N ARG A 110 -0.58 9.34 -11.64
CA ARG A 110 -0.56 9.51 -13.10
C ARG A 110 -0.50 10.98 -13.52
N GLN A 111 -1.23 11.85 -12.81
CA GLN A 111 -1.19 13.30 -13.02
C GLN A 111 0.19 13.88 -12.71
N CYS A 112 0.81 13.47 -11.60
CA CYS A 112 2.19 13.83 -11.27
C CYS A 112 3.14 13.53 -12.43
N ARG A 113 3.04 12.31 -13.00
CA ARG A 113 3.87 11.90 -14.15
C ARG A 113 3.57 12.65 -15.44
N ALA A 114 2.34 13.13 -15.61
CA ALA A 114 1.96 14.03 -16.69
C ALA A 114 2.47 15.48 -16.46
N GLY A 115 3.18 15.75 -15.36
CA GLY A 115 3.70 17.07 -15.02
C GLY A 115 2.70 17.97 -14.29
N GLN A 116 1.61 17.41 -13.78
CA GLN A 116 0.62 18.14 -12.98
C GLN A 116 1.00 18.11 -11.50
N GLY A 117 0.61 19.18 -10.79
CA GLY A 117 0.96 19.36 -9.38
C GLY A 117 2.46 19.58 -9.13
N ARG A 118 2.80 19.88 -7.89
CA ARG A 118 4.17 20.06 -7.40
C ARG A 118 4.38 19.21 -6.16
N TYR A 119 4.66 17.93 -6.38
CA TYR A 119 4.89 16.95 -5.35
C TYR A 119 6.38 16.79 -5.03
N ARG A 120 6.66 16.68 -3.74
CA ARG A 120 7.97 16.30 -3.20
C ARG A 120 7.93 14.86 -2.73
N GLU A 121 9.10 14.27 -2.52
CA GLU A 121 9.19 12.90 -1.99
C GLU A 121 8.51 12.77 -0.61
N ALA A 122 8.65 13.79 0.24
CA ALA A 122 8.00 13.84 1.55
C ALA A 122 6.45 13.83 1.46
N ASP A 123 5.89 14.40 0.40
CA ASP A 123 4.45 14.41 0.17
C ASP A 123 3.93 12.99 -0.12
N TRP A 124 4.69 12.22 -0.91
CA TRP A 124 4.35 10.82 -1.19
C TRP A 124 4.51 9.88 -0.01
N VAL A 125 5.33 10.23 1.00
CA VAL A 125 5.33 9.52 2.28
C VAL A 125 3.96 9.60 2.96
N ILE A 126 3.34 10.79 2.99
CA ILE A 126 2.01 11.00 3.57
C ILE A 126 0.95 10.17 2.80
N SER A 127 1.05 10.15 1.47
CA SER A 127 0.19 9.30 0.63
C SER A 127 0.36 7.81 0.97
N ARG A 128 1.60 7.30 1.05
CA ARG A 128 1.88 5.90 1.40
C ARG A 128 1.36 5.53 2.78
N GLU A 129 1.54 6.40 3.78
CA GLU A 129 0.97 6.22 5.11
C GLU A 129 -0.56 6.12 5.06
N ALA A 130 -1.21 7.01 4.30
CA ALA A 130 -2.66 6.99 4.15
C ALA A 130 -3.16 5.74 3.42
N GLN A 131 -2.43 5.25 2.42
CA GLN A 131 -2.73 3.98 1.75
C GLN A 131 -2.60 2.79 2.72
N ALA A 132 -1.53 2.74 3.51
CA ALA A 132 -1.32 1.69 4.51
C ALA A 132 -2.39 1.73 5.62
N ALA A 133 -2.89 2.93 5.96
CA ALA A 133 -3.97 3.07 6.93
C ALA A 133 -5.28 2.42 6.46
N GLN A 134 -5.54 2.31 5.14
CA GLN A 134 -6.83 1.80 4.63
C GLN A 134 -7.16 0.36 5.03
N THR A 135 -6.16 -0.42 5.42
CA THR A 135 -6.33 -1.80 5.92
C THR A 135 -6.36 -1.89 7.45
N GLN A 136 -6.28 -0.76 8.17
CA GLN A 136 -6.39 -0.74 9.62
C GLN A 136 -7.83 -0.93 10.08
N LEU A 137 -8.00 -1.49 11.28
CA LEU A 137 -9.31 -1.78 11.88
C LEU A 137 -10.07 -0.52 12.31
N SER A 138 -9.37 0.59 12.59
CA SER A 138 -9.99 1.82 13.09
C SER A 138 -10.47 2.71 11.94
N ASP A 139 -11.79 2.92 11.86
CA ASP A 139 -12.40 3.87 10.92
C ASP A 139 -11.88 5.29 11.10
N ARG A 140 -11.64 5.68 12.36
CA ARG A 140 -11.11 7.00 12.68
C ARG A 140 -9.70 7.17 12.13
N ALA A 141 -8.83 6.18 12.31
CA ALA A 141 -7.48 6.22 11.78
C ALA A 141 -7.46 6.28 10.25
N ARG A 142 -8.32 5.49 9.59
CA ARG A 142 -8.51 5.53 8.13
C ARG A 142 -8.93 6.92 7.66
N TYR A 143 -9.94 7.49 8.29
CA TYR A 143 -10.46 8.81 7.96
C TYR A 143 -9.41 9.90 8.15
N ASP A 144 -8.73 9.94 9.29
CA ASP A 144 -7.72 10.96 9.59
C ASP A 144 -6.53 10.87 8.62
N ALA A 145 -6.12 9.67 8.24
CA ALA A 145 -5.06 9.48 7.26
C ALA A 145 -5.47 9.99 5.86
N ARG A 146 -6.71 9.70 5.41
CA ARG A 146 -7.25 10.25 4.15
C ARG A 146 -7.28 11.77 4.17
N LEU A 147 -7.69 12.36 5.28
CA LEU A 147 -7.80 13.80 5.43
C LEU A 147 -6.44 14.50 5.33
N ARG A 148 -5.40 13.93 5.95
CA ARG A 148 -4.02 14.43 5.84
C ARG A 148 -3.49 14.34 4.41
N ALA A 149 -3.71 13.21 3.74
CA ALA A 149 -3.32 13.04 2.34
C ALA A 149 -4.05 14.03 1.43
N GLU A 150 -5.37 14.19 1.57
CA GLU A 150 -6.16 15.17 0.80
C GLU A 150 -5.68 16.61 1.01
N ALA A 151 -5.36 16.99 2.25
CA ALA A 151 -4.82 18.31 2.55
C ALA A 151 -3.47 18.55 1.85
N MET A 152 -2.59 17.55 1.87
CA MET A 152 -1.33 17.60 1.13
C MET A 152 -1.58 17.71 -0.38
N HIS A 153 -2.45 16.88 -0.96
CA HIS A 153 -2.71 16.90 -2.40
C HIS A 153 -3.34 18.22 -2.86
N SER A 154 -4.20 18.82 -2.02
CA SER A 154 -4.78 20.14 -2.30
C SER A 154 -3.74 21.25 -2.28
N ALA A 155 -2.70 21.13 -1.45
CA ALA A 155 -1.60 22.09 -1.38
C ALA A 155 -0.63 21.93 -2.57
N ALA A 156 -0.42 20.70 -3.03
CA ALA A 156 0.48 20.38 -4.14
C ALA A 156 -0.15 20.62 -5.52
N ASP A 157 -1.47 20.49 -5.65
CA ASP A 157 -2.22 20.66 -6.89
C ASP A 157 -3.55 21.42 -6.64
N PRO A 158 -3.67 22.70 -7.05
CA PRO A 158 -4.89 23.48 -6.87
C PRO A 158 -6.12 22.87 -7.55
N ASP A 159 -5.98 22.27 -8.73
CA ASP A 159 -7.09 21.65 -9.45
C ASP A 159 -7.62 20.42 -8.69
N GLU A 160 -6.71 19.70 -8.04
CA GLU A 160 -7.06 18.61 -7.12
C GLU A 160 -7.76 19.13 -5.87
N GLY A 161 -7.29 20.25 -5.30
CA GLY A 161 -7.95 20.92 -4.19
C GLY A 161 -9.40 21.29 -4.50
N ASP A 162 -9.63 21.87 -5.68
CA ASP A 162 -10.95 22.19 -6.20
C ASP A 162 -11.85 20.96 -6.36
N ARG A 163 -11.30 19.84 -6.86
CA ARG A 163 -12.02 18.58 -6.99
C ARG A 163 -12.45 18.04 -5.62
N ILE A 164 -11.54 18.04 -4.65
CA ILE A 164 -11.81 17.59 -3.28
C ILE A 164 -12.88 18.48 -2.63
N ALA A 165 -12.78 19.80 -2.78
CA ALA A 165 -13.76 20.75 -2.26
C ALA A 165 -15.15 20.52 -2.86
N ARG A 166 -15.26 20.36 -4.19
CA ARG A 166 -16.53 20.05 -4.87
C ARG A 166 -17.14 18.73 -4.36
N ARG A 167 -16.31 17.70 -4.15
CA ARG A 167 -16.77 16.42 -3.60
C ARG A 167 -17.35 16.59 -2.20
N ARG A 168 -16.65 17.27 -1.29
CA ARG A 168 -17.13 17.50 0.08
C ARG A 168 -18.44 18.27 0.11
N ILE A 169 -18.59 19.29 -0.72
CA ILE A 169 -19.84 20.06 -0.84
C ILE A 169 -20.99 19.14 -1.33
N ALA A 170 -20.73 18.26 -2.30
CA ALA A 170 -21.73 17.32 -2.80
C ALA A 170 -22.15 16.31 -1.72
N GLU A 171 -21.19 15.76 -0.98
CA GLU A 171 -21.43 14.85 0.15
C GLU A 171 -22.25 15.53 1.25
N GLU A 172 -21.88 16.74 1.66
CA GLU A 172 -22.61 17.50 2.67
C GLU A 172 -24.04 17.81 2.22
N ARG A 173 -24.24 18.17 0.94
CA ARG A 173 -25.58 18.39 0.36
C ARG A 173 -26.42 17.11 0.38
N MET A 174 -25.82 15.94 0.12
CA MET A 174 -26.53 14.66 0.21
C MET A 174 -26.90 14.33 1.65
N GLN A 175 -25.99 14.49 2.61
CA GLN A 175 -26.26 14.26 4.03
C GLN A 175 -27.36 15.18 4.56
N ARG A 176 -27.31 16.48 4.24
CA ARG A 176 -28.36 17.44 4.60
C ARG A 176 -29.73 17.02 4.04
N ARG A 177 -29.80 16.57 2.78
CA ARG A 177 -31.04 16.06 2.18
C ARG A 177 -31.55 14.80 2.89
N GLN A 178 -30.67 13.86 3.22
CA GLN A 178 -31.05 12.66 3.97
C GLN A 178 -31.61 13.00 5.35
N LEU A 179 -30.96 13.92 6.08
CA LEU A 179 -31.43 14.38 7.39
C LEU A 179 -32.80 15.08 7.29
N GLN A 180 -33.01 15.89 6.25
CA GLN A 180 -34.32 16.53 6.02
C GLN A 180 -35.42 15.50 5.73
N LEU A 181 -35.14 14.47 4.93
CA LEU A 181 -36.07 13.38 4.65
C LEU A 181 -36.40 12.58 5.91
N GLN A 182 -35.38 12.24 6.72
CA GLN A 182 -35.56 11.53 7.99
C GLN A 182 -36.39 12.36 9.00
N ARG A 183 -36.15 13.67 9.08
CA ARG A 183 -36.96 14.57 9.93
C ARG A 183 -38.41 14.64 9.44
N ARG A 184 -38.63 14.70 8.13
CA ARG A 184 -39.99 14.73 7.56
C ARG A 184 -40.73 13.41 7.80
N SER A 185 -40.05 12.26 7.73
CA SER A 185 -40.66 10.97 8.05
C SER A 185 -40.97 10.80 9.54
N GLN A 186 -40.22 11.46 10.43
CA GLN A 186 -40.47 11.42 11.88
C GLN A 186 -41.59 12.37 12.33
N ASN A 187 -41.91 13.41 11.56
CA ASN A 187 -42.98 14.38 11.86
C ASN A 187 -44.08 14.39 10.76
N PRO A 188 -44.87 13.31 10.59
CA PRO A 188 -45.97 13.28 9.62
C PRO A 188 -47.11 14.25 9.96
N ALA A 189 -47.27 14.62 11.24
CA ALA A 189 -48.38 15.42 11.75
C ALA A 189 -48.38 16.91 11.34
N SER A 190 -47.30 17.45 10.77
CA SER A 190 -47.23 18.86 10.35
C SER A 190 -47.69 19.11 8.91
N SER A 191 -48.17 18.07 8.21
CA SER A 191 -48.65 18.17 6.81
C SER A 191 -50.18 18.25 6.68
N ALA A 192 -50.92 18.25 7.79
CA ALA A 192 -52.37 18.37 7.82
C ALA A 192 -52.79 19.70 8.46
N ASN A 193 -52.71 20.80 7.70
CA ASN A 193 -53.68 21.89 7.84
C ASN A 193 -53.74 22.64 6.49
N PRO A 194 -54.88 22.60 5.78
CA PRO A 194 -55.11 23.34 4.54
C PRO A 194 -55.21 24.86 4.78
#